data_AF-A0A511QK68-F1
#
_entry.id   AF-A0A511QK68-F1
#
_cell.length_a   1.000
_cell.length_b   1.000
_cell.length_c   1.000
_cell.angle_alpha   90.00
_cell.angle_beta   90.00
_cell.angle_gamma   90.00
#
_symmetry.space_group_name_H-M   'P 1'
#
loop_
_entity.id
_entity.type
_entity.pdbx_description
1 polymer ?
#
loop_
_entity_poly.entity_id
_entity_poly.type
_entity_poly.pdbx_seq_one_letter_code
_entity_poly.pdbx_strand_id
1 'polypeptide(L)'
;MSKNSKLHNEDKLVKKALEIAGKMAKMQGFDLPQSPQPTRVKAIYLFLVDAKQITPLPESKLDGANIKHRLAIWIHNVLPDNDPLK
;
A
#
# COMPACT_ATOMS: atom_id res chain seq x y z
N MET A 1 -21.16 3.47 -2.34
CA MET A 1 -19.97 3.16 -3.16
C MET A 1 -19.31 1.92 -2.58
N SER A 2 -19.86 0.74 -2.85
CA SER A 2 -19.37 -0.53 -2.29
C SER A 2 -19.06 -1.48 -3.44
N LYS A 3 -17.97 -1.22 -4.18
CA LYS A 3 -17.39 -2.27 -5.02
C LYS A 3 -16.46 -3.07 -4.12
N ASN A 4 -17.00 -4.17 -3.59
CA ASN A 4 -16.25 -5.23 -2.96
C ASN A 4 -15.52 -5.98 -4.08
N SER A 5 -14.56 -5.33 -4.72
CA SER A 5 -13.72 -5.94 -5.75
C SER A 5 -12.91 -7.01 -5.05
N LYS A 6 -13.20 -8.28 -5.34
CA LYS A 6 -12.29 -9.37 -4.98
C LYS A 6 -10.95 -9.04 -5.63
N LEU A 7 -9.99 -8.55 -4.84
CA LEU A 7 -8.66 -8.23 -5.32
C LEU A 7 -7.98 -9.55 -5.68
N HIS A 8 -7.98 -9.88 -6.96
CA HIS A 8 -7.19 -10.99 -7.45
C HIS A 8 -5.72 -10.59 -7.40
N ASN A 9 -4.84 -11.49 -6.94
CA ASN A 9 -3.40 -11.25 -6.82
C ASN A 9 -2.98 -10.18 -5.79
N GLU A 10 -3.55 -10.21 -4.58
CA GLU A 10 -3.16 -9.30 -3.49
C GLU A 10 -1.64 -9.21 -3.27
N ASP A 11 -0.91 -10.32 -3.31
CA ASP A 11 0.56 -10.31 -3.18
C ASP A 11 1.28 -9.50 -4.27
N LYS A 12 0.78 -9.55 -5.51
CA LYS A 12 1.37 -8.78 -6.62
C LYS A 12 1.04 -7.29 -6.45
N LEU A 13 -0.19 -6.98 -6.05
CA LEU A 13 -0.61 -5.61 -5.75
C LEU A 13 0.23 -5.03 -4.61
N VAL A 14 0.42 -5.75 -3.50
CA VAL A 14 1.27 -5.31 -2.40
C VAL A 14 2.69 -5.02 -2.89
N LYS A 15 3.32 -5.91 -3.67
CA LYS A 15 4.65 -5.67 -4.23
C LYS A 15 4.69 -4.39 -5.07
N LYS A 16 3.68 -4.20 -5.93
CA LYS A 16 3.57 -2.98 -6.75
C LYS A 16 3.36 -1.72 -5.92
N ALA A 17 2.56 -1.82 -4.85
CA ALA A 17 2.36 -0.74 -3.90
C ALA A 17 3.68 -0.33 -3.23
N LEU A 18 4.50 -1.32 -2.82
CA LEU A 18 5.81 -1.05 -2.21
C LEU A 18 6.79 -0.36 -3.18
N GLU A 19 6.71 -0.67 -4.47
CA GLU A 19 7.52 -0.01 -5.51
C GLU A 19 7.07 1.44 -5.73
N ILE A 20 5.77 1.67 -5.95
CA ILE A 20 5.23 2.99 -6.28
C ILE A 20 5.32 3.92 -5.08
N ALA A 21 4.90 3.46 -3.89
CA ALA A 21 5.01 4.25 -2.68
C ALA A 21 6.47 4.49 -2.28
N GLY A 22 7.37 3.53 -2.55
CA GLY A 22 8.81 3.73 -2.33
C GLY A 22 9.40 4.83 -3.22
N LYS A 23 9.03 4.87 -4.49
CA LYS A 23 9.40 5.97 -5.40
C LYS A 23 8.78 7.29 -4.95
N MET A 24 7.52 7.29 -4.53
CA MET A 24 6.82 8.48 -4.04
C MET A 24 7.49 9.06 -2.79
N ALA A 25 7.81 8.21 -1.81
CA ALA A 25 8.55 8.61 -0.61
C ALA A 25 9.89 9.26 -0.97
N LYS A 26 10.66 8.64 -1.87
CA LYS A 26 11.93 9.19 -2.36
C LYS A 26 11.77 10.55 -3.04
N MET A 27 10.73 10.74 -3.86
CA MET A 27 10.43 12.03 -4.48
C MET A 27 10.03 13.10 -3.46
N GLN A 28 9.42 12.71 -2.34
CA GLN A 28 9.12 13.61 -1.23
C GLN A 28 10.30 13.83 -0.26
N GLY A 29 11.47 13.26 -0.56
CA GLY A 29 12.68 13.40 0.27
C GLY A 29 12.79 12.39 1.41
N PHE A 30 11.91 11.39 1.48
CA PHE A 30 12.00 10.30 2.45
C PHE A 30 12.79 9.12 1.89
N ASP A 31 13.80 8.67 2.62
CA ASP A 31 14.51 7.43 2.29
C ASP A 31 13.97 6.28 3.14
N LEU A 32 13.18 5.40 2.51
CA LEU A 32 12.61 4.27 3.21
C LEU A 32 13.66 3.17 3.38
N PRO A 33 13.72 2.54 4.56
CA PRO A 33 14.79 1.60 4.84
C PRO A 33 14.67 0.34 3.97
N GLN A 34 15.80 -0.20 3.51
CA GLN A 34 15.90 -1.49 2.83
C GLN A 34 15.79 -2.68 3.81
N SER A 35 14.92 -2.54 4.82
CA SER A 35 14.65 -3.55 5.83
C SER A 35 13.92 -4.76 5.24
N PRO A 36 13.84 -5.88 6.00
CA PRO A 36 12.99 -7.02 5.64
C PRO A 36 11.56 -6.58 5.31
N GLN A 37 10.91 -7.33 4.42
CA GLN A 37 9.55 -7.05 3.91
C GLN A 37 8.54 -6.57 4.97
N PRO A 38 8.38 -7.19 6.16
CA PRO A 38 7.38 -6.74 7.13
C PRO A 38 7.63 -5.31 7.65
N THR A 39 8.88 -4.93 7.88
CA THR A 39 9.25 -3.58 8.32
C THR A 39 9.01 -2.58 7.21
N ARG A 40 9.39 -2.92 5.98
CA ARG A 40 9.18 -2.06 4.80
C ARG A 40 7.69 -1.83 4.51
N VAL A 41 6.86 -2.86 4.65
CA VAL A 41 5.40 -2.77 4.48
C VAL A 41 4.79 -1.79 5.49
N LYS A 42 5.17 -1.88 6.76
CA LYS A 42 4.71 -0.94 7.80
C LYS A 42 5.18 0.50 7.52
N ALA A 43 6.45 0.69 7.17
CA ALA A 43 7.00 2.01 6.87
C ALA A 43 6.25 2.69 5.71
N ILE A 44 5.97 1.93 4.65
CA ILE A 44 5.20 2.44 3.50
C ILE A 44 3.76 2.76 3.89
N TYR A 45 3.11 1.92 4.68
CA TYR A 45 1.77 2.19 5.17
C TYR A 45 1.70 3.50 5.98
N LEU A 46 2.65 3.72 6.91
CA LEU A 46 2.71 4.96 7.70
C LEU A 46 2.94 6.18 6.81
N PHE A 47 3.85 6.08 5.83
CA PHE A 47 4.08 7.13 4.84
C PHE A 47 2.80 7.48 4.07
N LEU A 48 2.04 6.49 3.61
CA LEU A 48 0.81 6.73 2.87
C LEU A 48 -0.32 7.29 3.73
N VAL A 49 -0.35 6.95 5.03
CA VAL A 49 -1.27 7.56 6.00
C VAL A 49 -0.92 9.04 6.21
N ASP A 50 0.36 9.36 6.39
CA ASP A 50 0.85 10.73 6.54
C ASP A 50 0.59 11.58 5.28
N ALA A 51 0.83 11.00 4.11
CA ALA A 51 0.50 11.58 2.81
C ALA A 51 -1.01 11.64 2.49
N LYS A 52 -1.87 11.24 3.44
CA LYS A 52 -3.34 11.20 3.33
C LYS A 52 -3.87 10.38 2.16
N GLN A 53 -3.08 9.42 1.68
CA GLN A 53 -3.43 8.50 0.60
C GLN A 53 -4.25 7.32 1.11
N ILE A 54 -4.05 6.92 2.37
CA ILE A 54 -4.74 5.80 3.02
C ILE A 54 -5.30 6.26 4.36
N THR A 55 -6.52 5.83 4.68
CA THR A 55 -7.11 6.03 6.01
C THR A 55 -6.44 5.11 7.04
N PRO A 56 -6.01 5.64 8.20
CA PRO A 56 -5.41 4.81 9.23
C PRO A 56 -6.36 3.72 9.71
N LEU A 57 -5.84 2.51 9.84
CA LEU A 57 -6.46 1.39 10.53
C LEU A 57 -6.54 1.68 12.03
N PRO A 58 -7.62 1.25 12.70
CA PRO A 58 -7.67 1.27 14.16
C PRO A 58 -6.61 0.34 14.75
N GLU A 59 -6.16 0.63 15.97
CA GLU A 59 -5.10 -0.14 16.66
C GLU A 59 -5.41 -1.64 16.73
N SER A 60 -6.68 -2.00 16.93
CA SER A 60 -7.16 -3.39 16.97
C SER A 60 -7.01 -4.14 15.65
N LYS A 61 -6.78 -3.45 14.53
CA LYS A 61 -6.61 -4.00 13.18
C LYS A 61 -5.25 -3.64 12.57
N LEU A 62 -4.29 -3.19 13.38
CA LEU A 62 -2.95 -2.84 12.94
C LEU A 62 -2.05 -4.08 12.84
N ASP A 63 -2.52 -5.11 12.14
CA ASP A 63 -1.76 -6.33 11.86
C ASP A 63 -1.22 -6.34 10.42
N GLY A 64 -0.27 -7.25 10.17
CA GLY A 64 0.40 -7.34 8.87
C GLY A 64 -0.53 -7.68 7.70
N ALA A 65 -1.61 -8.43 7.92
CA ALA A 65 -2.54 -8.80 6.86
C ALA A 65 -3.43 -7.61 6.49
N ASN A 66 -4.01 -6.92 7.49
CA ASN A 66 -4.82 -5.74 7.26
C ASN A 66 -4.03 -4.59 6.61
N ILE A 67 -2.76 -4.40 6.98
CA ILE A 67 -1.88 -3.41 6.35
C ILE A 67 -1.66 -3.76 4.86
N LYS A 68 -1.32 -5.02 4.55
CA LYS A 68 -1.14 -5.48 3.17
C LYS A 68 -2.41 -5.25 2.34
N HIS A 69 -3.57 -5.60 2.88
CA HIS A 69 -4.84 -5.40 2.23
C HIS A 69 -5.11 -3.92 1.93
N ARG A 70 -4.80 -3.00 2.86
CA ARG A 70 -4.91 -1.55 2.63
C ARG A 70 -4.00 -1.06 1.50
N LEU A 71 -2.75 -1.53 1.46
CA LEU A 71 -1.83 -1.21 0.38
C LEU A 71 -2.33 -1.72 -0.97
N ALA A 72 -2.91 -2.93 -1.00
CA ALA A 72 -3.48 -3.52 -2.21
C ALA A 72 -4.69 -2.74 -2.73
N ILE A 73 -5.60 -2.31 -1.84
CA ILE A 73 -6.73 -1.44 -2.22
C ILE A 73 -6.22 -0.10 -2.75
N TRP A 74 -5.27 0.52 -2.05
CA TRP A 74 -4.72 1.81 -2.45
C TRP A 74 -4.12 1.74 -3.86
N ILE A 75 -3.24 0.77 -4.11
CA ILE A 75 -2.59 0.67 -5.41
C ILE A 75 -3.59 0.34 -6.51
N HIS A 76 -4.57 -0.54 -6.26
CA HIS A 76 -5.64 -0.82 -7.21
C HIS A 76 -6.42 0.45 -7.60
N ASN A 77 -6.64 1.37 -6.66
CA ASN A 77 -7.29 2.65 -6.94
C ASN A 77 -6.38 3.64 -7.70
N VAL A 78 -5.06 3.58 -7.49
CA VAL A 78 -4.07 4.44 -8.16
C VAL A 78 -3.74 3.94 -9.57
N LEU A 79 -3.81 2.63 -9.81
CA LEU A 79 -3.53 2.04 -11.12
C LEU A 79 -4.58 2.47 -12.15
N PRO A 80 -4.17 2.71 -13.41
CA PRO A 80 -5.11 3.03 -14.49
C PRO A 80 -6.03 1.83 -14.77
N ASP A 81 -7.23 2.09 -15.29
CA ASP A 81 -8.24 1.05 -15.55
C ASP A 81 -7.82 -0.03 -16.56
N ASN A 82 -6.74 0.22 -17.29
CA ASN A 82 -6.16 -0.69 -18.27
C ASN A 82 -4.95 -1.48 -17.73
N ASP A 83 -4.68 -1.44 -16.43
CA ASP A 83 -3.57 -2.18 -15.82
C ASP A 83 -3.94 -3.66 -15.59
N PRO A 84 -3.07 -4.62 -15.94
CA PRO A 84 -3.35 -6.06 -15.79
C PRO A 84 -3.49 -6.54 -14.33
N LEU A 85 -3.14 -5.70 -13.34
CA LEU A 85 -3.31 -5.99 -11.92
C LEU A 85 -4.58 -5.39 -11.32
N LYS A 86 -5.33 -4.55 -12.05
CA LYS A 86 -6.58 -3.94 -11.59
C LYS A 86 -7.79 -4.86 -11.85
#